data_AF-A0A3M1ZRR2-F1
#
_entry.id   AF-A0A3M1ZRR2-F1
#
_cell.length_a   1.000
_cell.length_b   1.000
_cell.length_c   1.000
_cell.angle_alpha   90.00
_cell.angle_beta   90.00
_cell.angle_gamma   90.00
#
_symmetry.space_group_name_H-M   'P 1'
#
loop_
_entity.id
_entity.type
_entity.pdbx_description
1 polymer ?
#
loop_
_entity_poly.entity_id
_entity_poly.type
_entity_poly.pdbx_seq_one_letter_code
_entity_poly.pdbx_strand_id
1 'polypeptide(L)'
;MFGLGKKKKKKAPANKAAGPGKATAKKPAKKRTVVPLQGAELPAFHPVAMKAMREIREGEKSPAEIAETISADPGLSVRVLRTVNSAAFALRREVTSVDHAVALLGLGRLESVLISVAVREALPQQCFRGFEPARFWRTAVTRAAMAQEFAGLLHPSTRMECFTWGLLVDLAVPLLAQHHT
;
A
#
# COMPACT_ATOMS: atom_id res chain seq x y z
N MET A 1 -65.90 38.99 50.33
CA MET A 1 -65.37 39.16 51.70
C MET A 1 -63.88 39.37 51.64
N PHE A 2 -63.41 40.32 52.44
CA PHE A 2 -62.05 40.78 52.64
C PHE A 2 -61.12 39.72 53.28
N GLY A 3 -59.80 39.89 53.09
CA GLY A 3 -58.75 39.24 53.90
C GLY A 3 -57.38 39.24 53.22
N LEU A 4 -56.72 40.39 53.02
CA LEU A 4 -55.66 40.97 53.88
C LEU A 4 -54.32 40.20 53.92
N GLY A 5 -53.23 40.87 53.49
CA GLY A 5 -51.87 40.57 53.95
C GLY A 5 -50.75 41.20 53.12
N LYS A 6 -50.47 42.50 53.33
CA LYS A 6 -49.34 43.27 52.75
C LYS A 6 -47.99 42.74 53.27
N LYS A 7 -47.05 42.35 52.40
CA LYS A 7 -45.86 43.10 51.91
C LYS A 7 -44.94 43.80 52.95
N LYS A 8 -43.66 43.36 52.88
CA LYS A 8 -42.36 44.08 52.87
C LYS A 8 -41.62 44.38 54.19
N LYS A 9 -40.36 43.90 54.24
CA LYS A 9 -39.10 44.69 54.38
C LYS A 9 -37.92 43.82 53.85
N LYS A 10 -37.41 44.10 52.64
CA LYS A 10 -36.17 44.85 52.31
C LYS A 10 -34.86 44.16 52.75
N LYS A 11 -34.09 43.67 51.77
CA LYS A 11 -32.66 43.96 51.57
C LYS A 11 -32.22 43.56 50.15
N ALA A 12 -31.60 44.51 49.46
CA ALA A 12 -30.78 44.38 48.26
C ALA A 12 -29.50 45.21 48.52
N PRO A 13 -28.45 45.23 47.68
CA PRO A 13 -28.10 44.36 46.54
C PRO A 13 -26.64 43.84 46.64
N ALA A 14 -26.26 42.84 45.83
CA ALA A 14 -24.88 42.65 45.35
C ALA A 14 -24.86 41.54 44.29
N ASN A 15 -25.10 41.93 43.04
CA ASN A 15 -24.90 41.08 41.88
C ASN A 15 -23.40 41.10 41.52
N LYS A 16 -22.71 39.97 41.69
CA LYS A 16 -21.38 39.69 41.13
C LYS A 16 -21.37 38.23 40.68
N ALA A 17 -21.34 38.01 39.37
CA ALA A 17 -20.23 37.36 38.68
C ALA A 17 -20.70 36.94 37.27
N ALA A 18 -20.05 37.51 36.26
CA ALA A 18 -20.12 37.07 34.88
C ALA A 18 -19.49 35.68 34.73
N GLY A 19 -20.02 34.89 33.79
CA GLY A 19 -19.36 33.69 33.27
C GLY A 19 -20.06 33.20 32.01
N PRO A 20 -19.51 33.45 30.80
CA PRO A 20 -19.96 32.82 29.57
C PRO A 20 -19.23 31.48 29.39
N GLY A 21 -19.87 30.49 28.74
CA GLY A 21 -19.11 29.38 28.19
C GLY A 21 -19.88 28.07 28.07
N LYS A 22 -20.39 27.81 26.87
CA LYS A 22 -20.83 26.49 26.42
C LYS A 22 -19.66 25.50 26.60
N ALA A 23 -19.78 24.56 27.54
CA ALA A 23 -18.86 23.43 27.64
C ALA A 23 -19.28 22.37 26.62
N THR A 24 -18.67 22.43 25.43
CA THR A 24 -18.63 21.32 24.48
C THR A 24 -17.86 20.17 25.14
N ALA A 25 -18.57 19.10 25.49
CA ALA A 25 -17.96 17.88 26.02
C ALA A 25 -17.08 17.26 24.92
N LYS A 26 -15.77 17.49 25.07
CA LYS A 26 -14.67 17.01 24.24
C LYS A 26 -14.73 15.48 24.15
N LYS A 27 -15.00 14.95 22.95
CA LYS A 27 -14.81 13.54 22.58
C LYS A 27 -13.40 13.10 23.03
N PRO A 28 -13.20 11.95 23.71
CA PRO A 28 -11.91 11.61 24.28
C PRO A 28 -10.87 11.51 23.16
N ALA A 29 -9.80 12.28 23.29
CA ALA A 29 -8.69 12.27 22.33
C ALA A 29 -8.11 10.85 22.28
N LYS A 30 -8.23 10.19 21.12
CA LYS A 30 -7.49 8.96 20.82
C LYS A 30 -6.03 9.23 21.14
N LYS A 31 -5.51 8.61 22.22
CA LYS A 31 -4.07 8.60 22.49
C LYS A 31 -3.40 8.11 21.21
N ARG A 32 -2.56 8.95 20.59
CA ARG A 32 -1.68 8.53 19.49
C ARG A 32 -0.70 7.54 20.12
N THR A 33 -1.07 6.26 20.16
CA THR A 33 -0.13 5.19 20.44
C THR A 33 0.81 5.17 19.25
N VAL A 34 2.01 5.72 19.45
CA VAL A 34 3.14 5.47 18.57
C VAL A 34 3.36 3.97 18.67
N VAL A 35 2.95 3.21 17.66
CA VAL A 35 3.17 1.76 17.64
C VAL A 35 4.68 1.60 17.47
N PRO A 36 5.39 1.11 18.49
CA PRO A 36 6.81 0.86 18.36
C PRO A 36 6.95 -0.26 17.32
N LEU A 37 7.59 0.01 16.17
CA LEU A 37 7.96 -1.03 15.20
C LEU A 37 9.09 -1.94 15.74
N GLN A 38 9.45 -1.82 17.01
CA GLN A 38 10.42 -2.68 17.69
C GLN A 38 10.02 -4.15 17.53
N GLY A 39 10.77 -4.87 16.68
CA GLY A 39 10.56 -6.29 16.37
C GLY A 39 9.74 -6.60 15.11
N ALA A 40 9.31 -5.59 14.35
CA ALA A 40 8.71 -5.82 13.03
C ALA A 40 9.82 -6.13 12.01
N GLU A 41 10.02 -7.41 11.71
CA GLU A 41 10.93 -7.85 10.65
C GLU A 41 10.30 -7.55 9.28
N LEU A 42 11.08 -6.92 8.40
CA LEU A 42 10.68 -6.77 7.01
C LEU A 42 10.67 -8.16 6.36
N PRO A 43 9.60 -8.51 5.63
CA PRO A 43 9.55 -9.81 4.99
C PRO A 43 10.64 -9.92 3.93
N ALA A 44 11.29 -11.07 3.88
CA ALA A 44 12.30 -11.36 2.87
C ALA A 44 11.65 -11.55 1.50
N PHE A 45 12.28 -10.99 0.46
CA PHE A 45 11.84 -11.16 -0.91
C PHE A 45 12.32 -12.49 -1.51
N HIS A 46 11.57 -13.01 -2.48
CA HIS A 46 11.88 -14.26 -3.16
C HIS A 46 13.27 -14.22 -3.82
N PRO A 47 14.21 -15.11 -3.47
CA PRO A 47 15.61 -15.00 -3.87
C PRO A 47 15.80 -15.08 -5.39
N VAL A 48 15.05 -15.95 -6.05
CA VAL A 48 15.08 -16.09 -7.52
C VAL A 48 14.55 -14.85 -8.23
N ALA A 49 13.52 -14.19 -7.69
CA ALA A 49 13.00 -12.94 -8.25
C ALA A 49 14.02 -11.81 -8.09
N MET A 50 14.68 -11.71 -6.93
CA MET A 50 15.75 -10.74 -6.69
C MET A 50 16.95 -10.97 -7.61
N LYS A 51 17.32 -12.24 -7.86
CA LYS A 51 18.37 -12.60 -8.81
C LYS A 51 17.99 -12.18 -10.24
N ALA A 52 16.80 -12.53 -10.72
CA ALA A 52 16.34 -12.16 -12.06
C ALA A 52 16.26 -10.63 -12.24
N MET A 53 15.78 -9.88 -11.23
CA MET A 53 15.76 -8.42 -11.28
C MET A 53 17.17 -7.81 -11.37
N ARG A 54 18.14 -8.37 -10.63
CA ARG A 54 19.53 -7.94 -10.72
C ARG A 54 20.07 -8.16 -12.14
N GLU A 55 19.88 -9.35 -12.70
CA GLU A 55 20.33 -9.71 -14.05
C GLU A 55 19.72 -8.80 -15.12
N ILE A 56 18.44 -8.42 -14.98
CA ILE A 56 17.80 -7.45 -15.88
C ILE A 56 18.46 -6.07 -15.79
N ARG A 57 18.79 -5.60 -14.59
CA ARG A 57 19.36 -4.26 -14.36
C ARG A 57 20.82 -4.14 -14.77
N GLU A 58 21.60 -5.21 -14.58
CA GLU A 58 23.00 -5.27 -15.00
C GLU A 58 23.12 -5.35 -16.52
N GLY A 59 22.12 -5.93 -17.20
CA GLY A 59 22.08 -5.97 -18.67
C GLY A 59 23.09 -6.93 -19.29
N GLU A 60 23.73 -7.78 -18.48
CA GLU A 60 24.77 -8.72 -18.92
C GLU A 60 24.20 -10.02 -19.52
N LYS A 61 22.93 -10.32 -19.25
CA LYS A 61 22.28 -11.57 -19.66
C LYS A 61 21.29 -11.38 -20.79
N SER A 62 21.20 -12.40 -21.63
CA SER A 62 20.19 -12.49 -22.67
C SER A 62 18.78 -12.71 -22.07
N PRO A 63 17.71 -12.33 -22.79
CA PRO A 63 16.34 -12.60 -22.36
C PRO A 63 16.04 -14.09 -22.10
N ALA A 64 16.69 -14.99 -22.84
CA ALA A 64 16.56 -16.44 -22.64
C ALA A 64 17.18 -16.90 -21.31
N GLU A 65 18.38 -16.41 -20.98
CA GLU A 65 19.03 -16.73 -19.70
C GLU A 65 18.23 -16.19 -18.50
N ILE A 66 17.57 -15.03 -18.64
CA ILE A 66 16.68 -14.49 -17.61
C ILE A 66 15.41 -15.36 -17.47
N ALA A 67 14.86 -15.83 -18.60
CA ALA A 67 13.73 -16.76 -18.58
C ALA A 67 14.10 -18.08 -17.89
N GLU A 68 15.31 -18.61 -18.10
CA GLU A 68 15.84 -19.77 -17.38
C GLU A 68 15.98 -19.51 -15.88
N THR A 69 16.54 -18.35 -15.48
CA THR A 69 16.63 -17.97 -14.05
C THR A 69 15.26 -17.99 -13.38
N ILE A 70 14.23 -17.44 -14.03
CA ILE A 70 12.86 -17.43 -13.48
C ILE A 70 12.26 -18.84 -13.47
N SER A 71 12.48 -19.60 -14.55
CA SER A 71 11.95 -20.97 -14.72
C SER A 71 12.56 -21.98 -13.74
N ALA A 72 13.73 -21.68 -13.16
CA ALA A 72 14.33 -22.47 -12.09
C ALA A 72 13.44 -22.55 -10.83
N ASP A 73 12.49 -21.61 -10.66
CA ASP A 73 11.48 -21.67 -9.61
C ASP A 73 10.06 -21.82 -10.21
N PRO A 74 9.43 -23.00 -10.08
CA PRO A 74 8.08 -23.23 -10.58
C PRO A 74 7.02 -22.33 -9.92
N GLY A 75 7.18 -22.00 -8.63
CA GLY A 75 6.24 -21.16 -7.89
C GLY A 75 6.27 -19.71 -8.37
N LEU A 76 7.46 -19.17 -8.61
CA LEU A 76 7.65 -17.85 -9.23
C LEU A 76 7.09 -17.85 -10.65
N SER A 77 7.41 -18.88 -11.45
CA SER A 77 6.95 -19.02 -12.83
C SER A 77 5.42 -18.95 -12.94
N VAL A 78 4.70 -19.74 -12.14
CA VAL A 78 3.23 -19.70 -12.11
C VAL A 78 2.69 -18.32 -11.73
N ARG A 79 3.33 -17.64 -10.78
CA ARG A 79 2.90 -16.31 -10.31
C ARG A 79 3.18 -15.22 -11.34
N VAL A 80 4.31 -15.29 -12.04
CA VAL A 80 4.62 -14.43 -13.19
C VAL A 80 3.55 -14.65 -14.26
N LEU A 81 3.30 -15.89 -14.70
CA LEU A 81 2.30 -16.19 -15.73
C LEU A 81 0.89 -15.72 -15.34
N ARG A 82 0.44 -15.93 -14.09
CA ARG A 82 -0.85 -15.39 -13.61
C ARG A 82 -0.91 -13.87 -13.67
N THR A 83 0.20 -13.19 -13.41
CA THR A 83 0.26 -11.73 -13.44
C THR A 83 0.21 -11.21 -14.88
N VAL A 84 0.98 -11.83 -15.78
CA VAL A 84 1.01 -11.50 -17.21
C VAL A 84 -0.34 -11.76 -17.88
N ASN A 85 -1.01 -12.85 -17.54
CA ASN A 85 -2.34 -13.18 -18.05
C ASN A 85 -3.48 -12.41 -17.36
N SER A 86 -3.17 -11.46 -16.47
CA SER A 86 -4.20 -10.63 -15.86
C SER A 86 -4.77 -9.60 -16.84
N ALA A 87 -5.96 -9.08 -16.54
CA ALA A 87 -6.61 -8.05 -17.34
C ALA A 87 -5.75 -6.77 -17.52
N ALA A 88 -4.74 -6.56 -16.68
CA ALA A 88 -3.85 -5.40 -16.76
C ALA A 88 -3.03 -5.34 -18.06
N PHE A 89 -2.74 -6.49 -18.69
CA PHE A 89 -1.95 -6.55 -19.91
C PHE A 89 -2.79 -6.67 -21.19
N ALA A 90 -4.12 -6.84 -21.06
CA ALA A 90 -5.08 -6.89 -22.17
C ALA A 90 -4.66 -7.84 -23.33
N LEU A 91 -4.15 -9.01 -22.99
CA LEU A 91 -3.61 -9.96 -23.97
C LEU A 91 -4.74 -10.66 -24.75
N ARG A 92 -4.52 -10.86 -26.05
CA ARG A 92 -5.47 -11.59 -26.93
C ARG A 92 -5.41 -13.11 -26.78
N ARG A 93 -4.25 -13.62 -26.37
CA ARG A 93 -3.97 -15.04 -26.15
C ARG A 93 -3.27 -15.21 -24.82
N GLU A 94 -3.56 -16.32 -24.17
CA GLU A 94 -2.90 -16.71 -22.93
C GLU A 94 -1.42 -17.00 -23.16
N VAL A 95 -0.59 -16.53 -22.23
CA VAL A 95 0.85 -16.79 -22.18
C VAL A 95 1.07 -18.04 -21.32
N THR A 96 1.69 -19.06 -21.90
CA THR A 96 1.84 -20.38 -21.28
C THR A 96 3.26 -20.70 -20.81
N SER A 97 4.26 -19.89 -21.18
CA SER A 97 5.66 -20.09 -20.79
C SER A 97 6.34 -18.77 -20.41
N VAL A 98 7.37 -18.86 -19.57
CA VAL A 98 8.16 -17.70 -19.15
C VAL A 98 8.87 -17.09 -20.36
N ASP A 99 9.46 -17.89 -21.25
CA ASP A 99 10.06 -17.41 -22.50
C ASP A 99 9.09 -16.58 -23.34
N HIS A 100 7.84 -17.04 -23.48
CA HIS A 100 6.81 -16.30 -24.20
C HIS A 100 6.47 -14.99 -23.47
N ALA A 101 6.41 -15.00 -22.13
CA ALA A 101 6.20 -13.78 -21.34
C ALA A 101 7.34 -12.77 -21.56
N VAL A 102 8.60 -13.23 -21.55
CA VAL A 102 9.78 -12.38 -21.77
C VAL A 102 9.77 -11.79 -23.18
N ALA A 103 9.51 -12.61 -24.20
CA ALA A 103 9.46 -12.16 -25.59
C ALA A 103 8.33 -11.15 -25.84
N LEU A 104 7.18 -11.34 -25.21
CA LEU A 104 6.01 -10.47 -25.36
C LEU A 104 6.15 -9.13 -24.63
N LEU A 105 6.69 -9.15 -23.41
CA LEU A 105 6.76 -7.97 -22.54
C LEU A 105 8.04 -7.16 -22.73
N GLY A 106 9.14 -7.83 -23.05
CA GLY A 106 10.49 -7.29 -22.92
C GLY A 106 10.95 -7.18 -21.46
N LEU A 107 12.24 -6.94 -21.25
CA LEU A 107 12.87 -6.96 -19.93
C LEU A 107 12.36 -5.88 -18.97
N GLY A 108 12.07 -4.68 -19.47
CA GLY A 108 11.56 -3.59 -18.62
C GLY A 108 10.21 -3.91 -17.98
N ARG A 109 9.24 -4.40 -18.76
CA ARG A 109 7.93 -4.80 -18.20
C ARG A 109 8.03 -6.07 -17.35
N LEU A 110 8.93 -6.99 -17.72
CA LEU A 110 9.20 -8.19 -16.92
C LEU A 110 9.71 -7.83 -15.52
N GLU A 111 10.61 -6.85 -15.40
CA GLU A 111 11.08 -6.36 -14.11
C GLU A 111 9.94 -5.81 -13.24
N SER A 112 9.02 -5.01 -13.82
CA SER A 112 7.82 -4.52 -13.11
C SER A 112 6.95 -5.68 -12.60
N VAL A 113 6.82 -6.76 -13.38
CA VAL A 113 6.08 -7.96 -12.97
C VAL A 113 6.80 -8.68 -11.83
N LEU A 114 8.11 -8.87 -11.94
CA LEU A 114 8.92 -9.57 -10.93
C LEU A 114 8.85 -8.86 -9.57
N ILE A 115 9.06 -7.54 -9.52
CA ILE A 115 8.98 -6.81 -8.25
C ILE A 115 7.55 -6.85 -7.70
N SER A 116 6.52 -6.78 -8.55
CA SER A 116 5.13 -6.89 -8.11
C SER A 116 4.83 -8.25 -7.48
N VAL A 117 5.33 -9.34 -8.07
CA VAL A 117 5.18 -10.68 -7.52
C VAL A 117 5.95 -10.84 -6.21
N ALA A 118 7.22 -10.42 -6.17
CA ALA A 118 8.07 -10.52 -4.99
C ALA A 118 7.50 -9.73 -3.80
N VAL A 119 7.05 -8.50 -4.04
CA VAL A 119 6.45 -7.65 -3.01
C VAL A 119 5.10 -8.21 -2.53
N ARG A 120 4.29 -8.73 -3.45
CA ARG A 120 3.02 -9.38 -3.10
C ARG A 120 3.21 -10.62 -2.25
N GLU A 121 4.22 -11.42 -2.53
CA GLU A 121 4.52 -12.61 -1.76
C GLU A 121 5.05 -12.29 -0.35
N ALA A 122 5.90 -11.27 -0.25
CA ALA A 122 6.49 -10.86 1.02
C ALA A 122 5.44 -10.30 1.99
N LEU A 123 4.39 -9.65 1.47
CA LEU A 123 3.41 -8.96 2.30
C LEU A 123 2.28 -9.86 2.82
N PRO A 124 1.76 -9.61 4.04
CA PRO A 124 0.66 -10.37 4.62
C PRO A 124 -0.58 -10.33 3.73
N GLN A 125 -1.11 -11.51 3.38
CA GLN A 125 -2.33 -11.64 2.57
C GLN A 125 -3.60 -11.63 3.43
N GLN A 126 -3.48 -11.86 4.73
CA GLN A 126 -4.58 -11.84 5.68
C GLN A 126 -4.39 -10.65 6.61
N CYS A 127 -5.37 -9.76 6.63
CA CYS A 127 -5.37 -8.59 7.49
C CYS A 127 -6.69 -8.52 8.25
N PHE A 128 -6.66 -7.80 9.37
CA PHE A 128 -7.78 -7.59 10.29
C PHE A 128 -9.06 -7.07 9.62
N ARG A 129 -10.16 -7.12 10.38
CA ARG A 129 -11.50 -6.68 9.97
C ARG A 129 -11.48 -5.20 9.55
N GLY A 130 -11.66 -4.94 8.26
CA GLY A 130 -11.73 -3.58 7.69
C GLY A 130 -10.57 -3.21 6.76
N PHE A 131 -9.52 -4.04 6.66
CA PHE A 131 -8.52 -3.94 5.60
C PHE A 131 -8.88 -4.87 4.44
N GLU A 132 -8.85 -4.36 3.21
CA GLU A 132 -9.12 -5.12 2.00
C GLU A 132 -7.82 -5.25 1.19
N PRO A 133 -7.08 -6.37 1.32
CA PRO A 133 -5.78 -6.54 0.65
C PRO A 133 -5.86 -6.36 -0.86
N ALA A 134 -6.93 -6.88 -1.49
CA ALA A 134 -7.13 -6.77 -2.93
C ALA A 134 -7.23 -5.31 -3.40
N ARG A 135 -7.95 -4.45 -2.65
CA ARG A 135 -8.07 -3.02 -2.95
C ARG A 135 -6.74 -2.30 -2.77
N PHE A 136 -6.02 -2.59 -1.67
CA PHE A 136 -4.69 -2.04 -1.44
C PHE A 136 -3.73 -2.38 -2.59
N TRP A 137 -3.65 -3.65 -2.97
CA TRP A 137 -2.80 -4.12 -4.06
C TRP A 137 -3.12 -3.46 -5.39
N ARG A 138 -4.42 -3.35 -5.72
CA ARG A 138 -4.86 -2.65 -6.93
C ARG A 138 -4.38 -1.19 -6.91
N THR A 139 -4.57 -0.47 -5.82
CA THR A 139 -4.12 0.92 -5.69
C THR A 139 -2.60 1.04 -5.80
N ALA A 140 -1.83 0.17 -5.15
CA ALA A 140 -0.37 0.19 -5.19
C ALA A 140 0.16 -0.04 -6.62
N VAL A 141 -0.34 -1.07 -7.32
CA VAL A 141 0.07 -1.37 -8.70
C VAL A 141 -0.40 -0.28 -9.67
N THR A 142 -1.62 0.25 -9.53
CA THR A 142 -2.09 1.35 -10.38
C THR A 142 -1.22 2.59 -10.22
N ARG A 143 -0.85 2.96 -8.98
CA ARG A 143 0.07 4.08 -8.74
C ARG A 143 1.44 3.81 -9.35
N ALA A 144 1.98 2.60 -9.15
CA ALA A 144 3.27 2.20 -9.73
C ALA A 144 3.27 2.32 -11.26
N ALA A 145 2.22 1.81 -11.92
CA ALA A 145 2.05 1.89 -13.37
C ALA A 145 1.94 3.35 -13.85
N MET A 146 1.16 4.19 -13.16
CA MET A 146 1.07 5.61 -13.49
C MET A 146 2.42 6.33 -13.35
N ALA A 147 3.16 6.05 -12.26
CA ALA A 147 4.49 6.60 -12.06
C ALA A 147 5.46 6.16 -13.17
N GLN A 148 5.39 4.89 -13.59
CA GLN A 148 6.17 4.35 -14.70
C GLN A 148 5.84 5.02 -16.03
N GLU A 149 4.56 5.28 -16.32
CA GLU A 149 4.17 5.95 -17.55
C GLU A 149 4.60 7.41 -17.58
N PHE A 150 4.43 8.15 -16.48
CA PHE A 150 4.93 9.52 -16.40
C PHE A 150 6.45 9.61 -16.50
N ALA A 151 7.17 8.71 -15.82
CA ALA A 151 8.62 8.62 -15.96
C ALA A 151 9.03 8.28 -17.39
N GLY A 152 8.31 7.41 -18.09
CA GLY A 152 8.55 7.13 -19.51
C GLY A 152 8.48 8.37 -20.42
N LEU A 153 7.66 9.37 -20.06
CA LEU A 153 7.51 10.62 -20.82
C LEU A 153 8.52 11.70 -20.41
N LEU A 154 8.90 11.76 -19.13
CA LEU A 154 9.70 12.86 -18.56
C LEU A 154 11.18 12.47 -18.34
N HIS A 155 11.41 11.25 -17.84
CA HIS A 155 12.72 10.73 -17.46
C HIS A 155 12.83 9.23 -17.77
N PRO A 156 13.01 8.84 -19.04
CA PRO A 156 12.96 7.44 -19.46
C PRO A 156 13.96 6.52 -18.72
N SER A 157 15.09 7.07 -18.29
CA SER A 157 16.11 6.34 -17.53
C SER A 157 15.64 5.88 -16.14
N THR A 158 14.70 6.59 -15.52
CA THR A 158 14.23 6.28 -14.16
C THR A 158 12.88 5.53 -14.15
N ARG A 159 12.41 5.11 -15.33
CA ARG A 159 11.10 4.48 -15.51
C ARG A 159 10.85 3.31 -14.57
N MET A 160 11.84 2.42 -14.43
CA MET A 160 11.73 1.22 -13.60
C MET A 160 11.82 1.52 -12.10
N GLU A 161 12.63 2.51 -11.74
CA GLU A 161 12.78 2.97 -10.37
C GLU A 161 11.48 3.65 -9.89
N CYS A 162 10.84 4.46 -10.74
CA CYS A 162 9.56 5.09 -10.43
C CYS A 162 8.44 4.06 -10.24
N PHE A 163 8.41 2.98 -11.04
CA PHE A 163 7.49 1.87 -10.79
C PHE A 163 7.71 1.26 -9.41
N THR A 164 8.97 0.90 -9.11
CA THR A 164 9.36 0.30 -7.84
C THR A 164 8.98 1.21 -6.66
N TRP A 165 9.28 2.50 -6.76
CA TRP A 165 8.95 3.48 -5.73
C TRP A 165 7.43 3.61 -5.52
N GLY A 166 6.67 3.72 -6.63
CA GLY A 166 5.21 3.77 -6.58
C GLY A 166 4.61 2.50 -5.97
N LEU A 167 5.21 1.34 -6.18
CA LEU A 167 4.75 0.09 -5.58
C LEU A 167 5.02 0.07 -4.07
N LEU A 168 6.21 0.50 -3.64
CA LEU A 168 6.71 0.33 -2.27
C LEU A 168 6.30 1.42 -1.27
N VAL A 169 5.87 2.62 -1.71
CA VAL A 169 5.68 3.78 -0.83
C VAL A 169 4.70 3.53 0.35
N ASP A 170 3.73 2.63 0.19
CA ASP A 170 2.76 2.28 1.25
C ASP A 170 2.96 0.87 1.83
N LEU A 171 4.12 0.24 1.63
CA LEU A 171 4.38 -1.14 2.05
C LEU A 171 4.23 -1.34 3.57
N ALA A 172 4.42 -0.28 4.36
CA ALA A 172 4.22 -0.32 5.81
C ALA A 172 2.75 -0.48 6.23
N VAL A 173 1.78 -0.09 5.40
CA VAL A 173 0.34 -0.16 5.74
C VAL A 173 -0.13 -1.60 6.01
N PRO A 174 0.07 -2.58 5.10
CA PRO A 174 -0.30 -3.97 5.37
C PRO A 174 0.50 -4.61 6.50
N LEU A 175 1.74 -4.17 6.75
CA LEU A 175 2.53 -4.65 7.90
C LEU A 175 1.94 -4.14 9.22
N LEU A 176 1.63 -2.85 9.32
CA LEU A 176 0.97 -2.26 10.49
C LEU A 176 -0.42 -2.87 10.72
N ALA A 177 -1.13 -3.19 9.64
CA ALA A 177 -2.42 -3.87 9.71
C ALA A 177 -2.33 -5.23 10.42
N GLN A 178 -1.23 -5.97 10.29
CA GLN A 178 -1.06 -7.26 10.95
C GLN A 178 -0.88 -7.12 12.47
N HIS A 179 -0.21 -6.08 12.94
CA HIS A 179 0.14 -5.90 14.36
C HIS A 179 -0.97 -5.28 15.22
N HIS A 180 -2.09 -4.84 14.65
CA HIS A 180 -3.24 -4.31 15.39
C HIS A 180 -4.17 -5.40 15.97
N THR A 181 -3.58 -6.49 16.47
CA THR A 181 -4.28 -7.55 17.23
C THR A 181 -4.07 -7.30 18.72
#